data_AF-A0A096MFJ0-F1
#
_entry.id   AF-A0A096MFJ0-F1
#
_cell.length_a   1.000
_cell.length_b   1.000
_cell.length_c   1.000
_cell.angle_alpha   90.00
_cell.angle_beta   90.00
_cell.angle_gamma   90.00
#
_symmetry.space_group_name_H-M   'P 1'
#
loop_
_entity.id
_entity.type
_entity.pdbx_description
1 polymer ?
#
loop_
_entity_poly.entity_id
_entity_poly.type
_entity_poly.pdbx_seq_one_letter_code
_entity_poly.pdbx_strand_id
1 'polypeptide(L)'
;MCLYTEDAGTYFPSIKRDPARYLQPCSDSVKTWLRSMKTAGKILILITSSHSDYCKLICEFILGKDFEQLFDVIITNALKPGFFSLIPHQRPFRTLIKANAKQQSLQPSL
;
A
#
# COMPACT_ATOMS: atom_id res chain seq x y z
N MET A 1 15.65 5.61 2.32
CA MET A 1 15.01 6.94 2.37
C MET A 1 13.67 6.83 1.68
N CYS A 2 12.57 6.95 2.41
CA CYS A 2 11.23 6.92 1.83
C CYS A 2 10.63 8.31 2.01
N LEU A 3 10.55 9.06 0.91
CA LEU A 3 10.06 10.45 0.91
C LEU A 3 8.65 10.59 1.50
N TYR A 4 7.85 9.52 1.42
CA TYR A 4 6.54 9.47 2.05
C TYR A 4 6.62 9.38 3.57
N THR A 5 7.44 8.51 4.15
CA THR A 5 7.54 8.37 5.62
C THR A 5 8.24 9.57 6.27
N GLU A 6 9.13 10.21 5.52
CA GLU A 6 9.92 11.36 5.98
C GLU A 6 9.21 12.70 5.77
N ASP A 7 7.99 12.69 5.22
CA ASP A 7 7.24 13.90 4.86
C ASP A 7 8.06 14.91 4.05
N ALA A 8 8.93 14.38 3.19
CA ALA A 8 9.87 15.18 2.42
C ALA A 8 9.21 15.75 1.16
N GLY A 9 9.54 17.01 0.86
CA GLY A 9 9.00 17.73 -0.30
C GLY A 9 7.55 18.17 -0.13
N THR A 10 6.90 18.59 -1.22
CA THR A 10 5.53 19.13 -1.18
C THR A 10 4.46 18.12 -1.56
N TYR A 11 4.81 17.11 -2.36
CA TYR A 11 3.85 16.16 -2.95
C TYR A 11 3.18 15.27 -1.90
N PHE A 12 3.95 14.46 -1.17
CA PHE A 12 3.38 13.51 -0.20
C PHE A 12 2.66 14.20 0.97
N PRO A 13 3.22 15.27 1.58
CA PRO A 13 2.51 16.00 2.63
C PRO A 13 1.19 16.61 2.15
N SER A 14 1.14 17.11 0.91
CA SER A 14 -0.10 17.69 0.36
C SER A 14 -1.20 16.64 0.20
N ILE A 15 -0.86 15.45 -0.29
CA ILE A 15 -1.81 14.34 -0.43
C ILE A 15 -2.25 13.82 0.94
N LYS A 16 -1.35 13.71 1.92
CA LYS A 16 -1.71 13.31 3.28
C LYS A 16 -2.68 14.29 3.95
N ARG A 17 -2.45 15.59 3.73
CA ARG A 17 -3.27 16.66 4.34
C ARG A 17 -4.68 16.72 3.76
N ASP A 18 -4.81 16.58 2.45
CA ASP A 18 -6.10 16.68 1.75
C ASP A 18 -6.16 15.69 0.58
N PRO A 19 -6.38 14.39 0.86
CA PRO A 19 -6.40 13.36 -0.18
C PRO A 19 -7.56 13.57 -1.16
N ALA A 20 -8.69 14.13 -0.72
CA ALA A 20 -9.87 14.36 -1.55
C ALA A 20 -9.63 15.34 -2.70
N ARG A 21 -8.65 16.24 -2.55
CA ARG A 21 -8.23 17.15 -3.62
C ARG A 21 -7.52 16.45 -4.78
N TYR A 22 -6.89 15.30 -4.53
CA TYR A 22 -6.01 14.63 -5.49
C TYR A 22 -6.50 13.24 -5.90
N LEU A 23 -7.35 12.62 -5.08
CA LEU A 23 -7.80 11.24 -5.22
C LEU A 23 -9.31 11.21 -5.35
N GLN A 24 -9.80 10.42 -6.29
CA GLN A 24 -11.22 10.17 -6.46
C GLN A 24 -11.57 8.81 -5.83
N PRO A 25 -12.50 8.75 -4.87
CA PRO A 25 -13.00 7.49 -4.36
C PRO A 25 -13.58 6.63 -5.48
N CYS A 26 -13.30 5.32 -5.44
CA CYS A 26 -13.92 4.38 -6.34
C CYS A 26 -15.41 4.25 -6.00
N SER A 27 -16.24 4.16 -7.03
CA SER A 27 -17.67 3.88 -6.87
C SER A 27 -17.91 2.53 -6.21
N ASP A 28 -19.09 2.36 -5.62
CA ASP A 28 -19.50 1.07 -5.06
C ASP A 28 -19.53 -0.05 -6.09
N SER A 29 -19.78 0.28 -7.37
CA SER A 29 -19.73 -0.69 -8.47
C SER A 29 -18.34 -1.30 -8.67
N VAL A 30 -17.26 -0.53 -8.56
CA VAL A 30 -15.89 -1.05 -8.66
C VAL A 30 -15.59 -2.00 -7.51
N LYS A 31 -15.94 -1.62 -6.28
CA LYS A 31 -15.74 -2.45 -5.09
C LYS A 31 -16.55 -3.75 -5.18
N THR A 32 -17.79 -3.65 -5.65
CA THR A 32 -18.68 -4.80 -5.88
C THR A 32 -18.10 -5.74 -6.93
N TRP A 33 -17.57 -5.21 -8.02
CA TRP A 33 -16.94 -5.99 -9.08
C TRP A 33 -15.68 -6.73 -8.60
N LEU A 34 -14.80 -6.07 -7.83
CA LEU A 34 -13.64 -6.74 -7.23
C LEU A 34 -14.07 -7.89 -6.32
N ARG A 35 -15.10 -7.68 -5.49
CA ARG A 35 -15.67 -8.73 -4.63
C ARG A 35 -16.27 -9.87 -5.47
N SER A 36 -17.02 -9.58 -6.52
CA SER A 36 -17.60 -10.62 -7.38
C SER A 36 -16.54 -11.46 -8.07
N MET A 37 -15.42 -10.86 -8.48
CA MET A 37 -14.28 -11.59 -9.05
C MET A 37 -13.68 -12.57 -8.03
N LYS A 38 -13.51 -12.16 -6.77
CA LYS A 38 -13.08 -13.08 -5.69
C LYS A 38 -14.09 -14.21 -5.46
N THR A 39 -15.39 -13.88 -5.37
CA THR A 39 -16.44 -14.89 -5.19
C THR A 39 -16.49 -15.88 -6.35
N ALA A 40 -16.17 -15.46 -7.56
CA ALA A 40 -16.04 -16.32 -8.74
C ALA A 40 -14.75 -17.16 -8.76
N GLY A 41 -13.97 -17.19 -7.67
CA GLY A 41 -12.75 -17.98 -7.53
C GLY A 41 -11.54 -17.40 -8.27
N LYS A 42 -11.56 -16.12 -8.65
CA LYS A 42 -10.39 -15.46 -9.23
C LYS A 42 -9.41 -15.03 -8.15
N ILE A 43 -8.12 -15.15 -8.44
CA ILE A 43 -7.04 -14.62 -7.60
C ILE A 43 -6.76 -13.19 -8.02
N LEU A 44 -6.93 -12.24 -7.09
CA LEU A 44 -6.71 -10.82 -7.32
C LEU A 44 -5.40 -10.38 -6.68
N ILE A 45 -4.55 -9.72 -7.47
CA ILE A 45 -3.23 -9.27 -7.02
C ILE A 45 -3.08 -7.77 -7.29
N LEU A 46 -2.67 -7.01 -6.27
CA LEU A 46 -2.27 -5.61 -6.40
C LEU A 46 -0.73 -5.50 -6.43
N ILE A 47 -0.16 -4.93 -7.50
CA ILE A 47 1.30 -4.76 -7.63
C ILE A 47 1.64 -3.28 -7.88
N THR A 48 2.22 -2.63 -6.87
CA THR A 48 2.60 -1.21 -6.91
C THR A 48 4.09 -1.00 -6.65
N SER A 49 4.70 -0.03 -7.33
CA SER A 49 6.08 0.41 -7.04
C SER A 49 6.17 1.33 -5.82
N SER A 50 5.02 1.77 -5.30
CA SER A 50 4.94 2.67 -4.15
C SER A 50 5.33 1.96 -2.85
N HIS A 51 5.76 2.75 -1.85
CA HIS A 51 5.95 2.27 -0.49
C HIS A 51 4.64 1.76 0.12
N SER A 52 4.73 0.81 1.06
CA SER A 52 3.57 0.21 1.72
C SER A 52 2.65 1.24 2.38
N ASP A 53 3.22 2.22 3.08
CA ASP A 53 2.42 3.22 3.80
C ASP A 53 1.68 4.16 2.85
N TYR A 54 2.27 4.48 1.70
CA TYR A 54 1.60 5.28 0.68
C TYR A 54 0.52 4.47 -0.02
N CYS A 55 0.80 3.21 -0.37
CA CYS A 55 -0.21 2.30 -0.91
C CYS A 55 -1.42 2.19 0.03
N LYS A 56 -1.17 2.04 1.33
CA LYS A 56 -2.21 1.98 2.35
C LYS A 56 -3.04 3.25 2.38
N LEU A 57 -2.41 4.44 2.45
CA LEU A 57 -3.15 5.71 2.45
C LEU A 57 -4.05 5.86 1.22
N ILE A 58 -3.50 5.58 0.02
CA ILE A 58 -4.25 5.68 -1.22
C ILE A 58 -5.42 4.70 -1.19
N CYS A 59 -5.15 3.42 -0.96
CA CYS A 59 -6.18 2.38 -1.02
C CYS A 59 -7.26 2.53 0.05
N GLU A 60 -6.90 2.91 1.28
CA GLU A 60 -7.90 3.20 2.32
C GLU A 60 -8.83 4.34 1.91
N PHE A 61 -8.29 5.38 1.25
CA PHE A 61 -9.09 6.49 0.75
C PHE A 61 -9.98 6.09 -0.44
N ILE A 62 -9.42 5.40 -1.44
CA ILE A 62 -10.15 5.14 -2.70
C ILE A 62 -11.03 3.89 -2.66
N LEU A 63 -10.66 2.86 -1.90
CA LEU A 63 -11.35 1.55 -1.87
C LEU A 63 -12.00 1.26 -0.52
N GLY A 64 -11.60 1.97 0.54
CA GLY A 64 -12.09 1.79 1.91
C GLY A 64 -11.06 1.12 2.82
N LYS A 65 -11.28 1.23 4.14
CA LYS A 65 -10.35 0.73 5.18
C LYS A 65 -10.13 -0.79 5.12
N ASP A 66 -11.07 -1.53 4.55
CA ASP A 66 -11.05 -2.97 4.35
C ASP A 66 -10.47 -3.38 2.99
N PHE A 67 -9.79 -2.48 2.24
CA PHE A 67 -9.29 -2.78 0.89
C PHE A 67 -8.42 -4.04 0.81
N GLU A 68 -7.70 -4.38 1.89
CA GLU A 68 -6.86 -5.59 1.94
C GLU A 68 -7.68 -6.86 1.67
N GLN A 69 -8.97 -6.86 2.02
CA GLN A 69 -9.88 -7.98 1.76
C GLN A 69 -10.23 -8.16 0.28
N LEU A 70 -10.08 -7.10 -0.53
CA LEU A 70 -10.38 -7.11 -1.97
C LEU A 70 -9.31 -7.81 -2.80
N PHE A 71 -8.14 -8.11 -2.23
CA PHE A 71 -7.02 -8.75 -2.92
C PHE A 71 -6.58 -10.00 -2.15
N ASP A 72 -5.98 -10.96 -2.85
CA ASP A 72 -5.38 -12.14 -2.23
C ASP A 72 -3.89 -11.91 -1.94
N VAL A 73 -3.25 -11.09 -2.77
CA VAL A 73 -1.84 -10.69 -2.60
C VAL A 73 -1.68 -9.20 -2.90
N ILE A 74 -0.98 -8.50 -2.01
CA ILE A 74 -0.60 -7.09 -2.20
C ILE A 74 0.92 -7.01 -2.17
N ILE A 75 1.51 -6.55 -3.27
CA ILE A 75 2.95 -6.39 -3.46
C ILE A 75 3.26 -4.90 -3.61
N THR A 76 3.93 -4.35 -2.61
CA THR A 76 4.44 -2.96 -2.61
C THR A 76 5.92 -2.95 -2.96
N ASN A 77 6.49 -1.78 -3.23
CA ASN A 77 7.89 -1.61 -3.60
C ASN A 77 8.31 -2.54 -4.77
N ALA A 78 7.40 -2.81 -5.71
CA ALA A 78 7.68 -3.72 -6.81
C ALA A 78 8.84 -3.23 -7.70
N LEU A 79 9.07 -1.90 -7.77
CA LEU A 79 10.15 -1.29 -8.58
C LEU A 79 10.11 -1.77 -10.04
N LYS A 80 8.92 -1.65 -10.65
CA LYS A 80 8.66 -1.95 -12.07
C LYS A 80 9.53 -1.07 -13.00
N PRO A 81 9.93 -1.56 -14.19
CA PRO A 81 9.57 -2.85 -14.78
C PRO A 81 10.35 -4.05 -14.21
N GLY A 82 11.42 -3.78 -13.45
CA GLY A 82 12.36 -4.80 -12.94
C GLY A 82 11.71 -5.94 -12.15
N PHE A 83 10.56 -5.72 -11.53
CA PHE A 83 9.75 -6.78 -10.91
C PHE A 83 9.47 -7.97 -11.84
N PHE A 84 9.19 -7.71 -13.11
CA PHE A 84 8.76 -8.71 -14.08
C PHE A 84 9.91 -9.20 -14.98
N SER A 85 11.01 -8.45 -15.04
CA SER A 85 12.08 -8.69 -16.01
C SER A 85 13.39 -9.18 -15.40
N LEU A 86 13.60 -9.00 -14.08
CA LEU A 86 14.83 -9.41 -13.41
C LEU A 86 14.69 -10.81 -12.81
N ILE A 87 15.82 -11.52 -12.72
CA ILE A 87 15.87 -12.89 -12.22
C ILE A 87 15.61 -12.86 -10.70
N PRO A 88 14.81 -13.78 -10.12
CA PRO A 88 14.37 -13.70 -8.72
C PRO A 88 15.49 -13.53 -7.69
N HIS A 89 16.67 -14.10 -7.93
CA HIS A 89 17.83 -14.02 -7.03
C HIS A 89 18.34 -12.58 -6.84
N GLN A 90 18.06 -11.69 -7.79
CA GLN A 90 18.46 -10.29 -7.75
C GLN A 90 17.49 -9.43 -6.92
N ARG A 91 16.29 -9.93 -6.62
CA ARG A 91 15.23 -9.21 -5.89
C ARG A 91 14.37 -10.16 -5.05
N PRO A 92 14.83 -10.54 -3.84
CA PRO A 92 14.05 -11.42 -2.97
C PRO A 92 12.77 -10.73 -2.49
N PHE A 93 11.68 -11.49 -2.41
CA PHE A 93 10.46 -11.06 -1.74
C PHE A 93 10.70 -10.89 -0.24
N ARG A 94 10.15 -9.82 0.32
CA ARG A 94 10.17 -9.54 1.77
C ARG A 94 8.75 -9.43 2.27
N THR A 95 8.45 -10.09 3.39
CA THR A 95 7.18 -9.95 4.07
C THR A 95 7.15 -8.64 4.84
N LEU A 96 6.10 -7.83 4.63
CA LEU A 96 5.88 -6.62 5.41
C LEU A 96 5.42 -6.99 6.82
N ILE A 97 6.20 -6.61 7.84
CA ILE A 97 5.81 -6.76 9.25
C ILE A 97 5.13 -5.46 9.70
N LYS A 98 3.85 -5.53 10.07
CA LYS A 98 3.17 -4.40 10.71
C LYS A 98 3.73 -4.27 12.13
N ALA A 99 4.48 -3.22 12.42
CA ALA A 99 4.91 -2.94 13.78
C ALA A 99 3.67 -2.68 14.64
N ASN A 100 3.41 -3.53 15.65
CA ASN A 100 2.40 -3.24 16.66
C ASN A 100 2.83 -1.95 17.36
N ALA A 101 1.92 -0.99 17.48
CA ALA A 101 2.14 0.28 18.17
C ALA A 101 2.34 0.07 19.69
N LYS A 102 3.48 -0.52 20.08
CA LYS A 102 4.06 -0.52 21.43
C LYS A 102 5.58 -0.72 21.31
N GLN A 103 6.28 0.31 20.88
CA GLN A 103 7.62 0.58 21.41
C GLN A 103 7.51 1.88 22.19
N GLN A 104 7.11 1.72 23.46
CA GLN A 104 7.29 2.73 24.48
C GLN A 104 8.79 2.99 24.59
N SER A 105 9.16 4.26 24.51
CA SER A 105 10.51 4.79 24.70
C SER A 105 11.23 4.09 25.86
N LEU A 106 12.23 3.26 25.56
CA LEU A 106 13.32 3.08 26.51
C LEU A 106 14.16 4.36 26.46
N GLN A 107 13.86 5.30 27.34
CA GLN A 107 14.90 6.21 27.81
C GLN A 107 15.82 5.39 28.72
N PRO A 108 17.14 5.38 28.50
CA PRO A 108 18.05 4.85 29.49
C PRO A 108 18.01 5.77 30.71
N SER A 109 17.54 5.22 31.83
CA SER A 109 17.75 5.79 33.15
C SER A 109 19.17 5.47 33.60
N LEU A 110 19.89 6.54 34.00
CA LEU A 110 21.27 6.66 34.51
C LEU A 110 22.38 6.65 33.45
#